data_AF-A0A661Z0G8-F1
#
_entry.id   AF-A0A661Z0G8-F1
#
_cell.length_a   1.000
_cell.length_b   1.000
_cell.length_c   1.000
_cell.angle_alpha   90.00
_cell.angle_beta   90.00
_cell.angle_gamma   90.00
#
_symmetry.space_group_name_H-M   'P 1'
#
loop_
_entity.id
_entity.type
_entity.pdbx_description
1 polymer ?
#
loop_
_entity_poly.entity_id
_entity_poly.type
_entity_poly.pdbx_seq_one_letter_code
_entity_poly.pdbx_strand_id
1 'polypeptide(L)'
;MKKVLLIIISLIFLISTNKAQIQYDFGFTRDNSIIVKDSLGKTMSMPWVGGFNAVHFEEMDLNLDGVMDLIVFDTHGDRITTLINDNIANTTSYTYAPEYEKLLPKCNSWLETYDY
;
A
#
# COMPACT_ATOMS: atom_id res chain seq x y z
N MET A 1 28.78 -6.36 41.51
CA MET A 1 28.65 -7.15 40.26
C MET A 1 27.26 -7.75 40.08
N LYS A 2 26.75 -8.59 41.00
CA LYS A 2 25.39 -9.20 40.88
C LYS A 2 24.24 -8.20 40.67
N LYS A 3 24.27 -7.06 41.37
CA LYS A 3 23.28 -5.97 41.20
C LYS A 3 23.32 -5.32 39.81
N VAL A 4 24.52 -5.17 39.24
CA VAL A 4 24.70 -4.61 37.88
C VAL A 4 24.20 -5.59 36.83
N LEU A 5 24.47 -6.88 37.00
CA LEU A 5 23.98 -7.94 36.11
C LEU A 5 22.43 -7.99 36.11
N LEU A 6 21.80 -7.87 37.28
CA LEU A 6 20.35 -7.79 37.42
C LEU A 6 19.75 -6.58 36.70
N ILE A 7 20.39 -5.41 36.78
CA ILE A 7 19.96 -4.21 36.07
C ILE A 7 20.06 -4.41 34.56
N ILE A 8 21.14 -5.01 34.06
CA ILE A 8 21.33 -5.29 32.63
C ILE A 8 20.27 -6.27 32.12
N ILE A 9 20.00 -7.36 32.85
CA ILE A 9 18.96 -8.33 32.49
C ILE A 9 17.57 -7.67 32.47
N SER A 10 17.28 -6.81 33.46
CA SER A 10 16.03 -6.06 33.51
C SER A 10 15.88 -5.09 32.33
N LEU A 11 16.96 -4.42 31.92
CA LEU A 11 16.96 -3.53 30.77
C LEU A 11 16.74 -4.29 29.46
N ILE A 12 17.34 -5.47 29.29
CA ILE A 12 17.15 -6.30 28.10
C ILE A 12 15.69 -6.77 27.98
N PHE A 13 15.03 -7.12 29.09
CA PHE A 13 13.63 -7.53 29.10
C PHE A 13 12.63 -6.40 28.81
N LEU A 14 13.03 -5.14 29.02
CA LEU A 14 12.20 -3.97 28.72
C LEU A 14 12.19 -3.59 27.23
N ILE A 15 13.16 -4.08 26.45
CA ILE A 15 13.28 -3.75 25.02
C ILE A 15 12.34 -4.62 24.16
N SER A 16 11.98 -5.82 24.64
CA SER A 16 11.19 -6.80 23.87
C SER A 16 9.66 -6.66 23.95
N THR A 17 9.12 -5.74 24.77
CA THR A 17 7.68 -5.60 25.00
C THR A 17 7.04 -4.35 24.41
N ASN A 18 7.81 -3.48 23.75
CA ASN A 18 7.26 -2.28 23.13
C ASN A 18 6.61 -2.57 21.77
N LYS A 19 5.40 -3.13 21.78
CA LYS A 19 4.50 -3.14 20.60
C LYS A 19 3.69 -1.83 20.47
N ALA A 20 4.31 -0.68 20.78
CA ALA A 20 3.62 0.62 20.82
C ALA A 20 3.32 1.20 19.42
N GLN A 21 3.85 0.61 18.34
CA GLN A 21 3.53 1.00 16.96
C GLN A 21 2.30 0.24 16.46
N ILE A 22 1.18 0.35 17.17
CA ILE A 22 -0.11 -0.03 16.62
C ILE A 22 -0.53 1.10 15.67
N GLN A 23 -0.58 0.79 14.38
CA GLN A 23 -1.20 1.66 13.38
C GLN A 23 -2.71 1.64 13.66
N TYR A 24 -3.21 2.64 14.37
CA TYR A 24 -4.63 2.80 14.64
C TYR A 24 -5.35 3.15 13.34
N ASP A 25 -5.77 2.14 12.59
CA ASP A 25 -7.08 2.23 11.97
C ASP A 25 -8.07 1.97 13.11
N PHE A 26 -9.02 2.85 13.39
CA PHE A 26 -9.88 2.81 14.58
C PHE A 26 -10.88 1.63 14.57
N GLY A 27 -10.48 0.47 14.07
CA GLY A 27 -11.33 -0.67 13.75
C GLY A 27 -12.12 -0.48 12.45
N PHE A 28 -11.86 0.60 11.69
CA PHE A 28 -12.50 0.77 10.39
C PHE A 28 -11.80 -0.08 9.34
N THR A 29 -12.56 -0.46 8.33
CA THR A 29 -12.05 -1.12 7.13
C THR A 29 -12.56 -0.34 5.95
N ARG A 30 -11.66 0.01 5.03
CA ARG A 30 -12.06 0.67 3.79
C ARG A 30 -12.95 -0.27 2.98
N ASP A 31 -14.14 0.20 2.62
CA ASP A 31 -15.07 -0.48 1.73
C ASP A 31 -15.12 0.28 0.40
N ASN A 32 -14.63 -0.37 -0.66
CA ASN A 32 -14.60 0.19 -2.01
C ASN A 32 -15.80 -0.26 -2.87
N SER A 33 -16.76 -1.03 -2.31
CA SER A 33 -17.91 -1.60 -3.05
C SER A 33 -19.00 -0.58 -3.41
N ILE A 34 -18.96 0.60 -2.80
CA ILE A 34 -19.96 1.65 -3.02
C ILE A 34 -19.79 2.24 -4.43
N ILE A 35 -20.87 2.18 -5.21
CA ILE A 35 -20.94 2.79 -6.55
C ILE A 35 -21.01 4.31 -6.41
N VAL A 36 -20.03 5.01 -6.98
CA VAL A 36 -19.98 6.47 -7.02
C VAL A 36 -20.39 6.97 -8.40
N LYS A 37 -21.26 7.98 -8.44
CA LYS A 37 -21.76 8.61 -9.67
C LYS A 37 -21.44 10.09 -9.68
N ASP A 38 -21.20 10.63 -10.86
CA ASP A 38 -21.05 12.08 -11.06
C ASP A 38 -22.41 12.82 -11.02
N SER A 39 -22.38 14.14 -11.21
CA SER A 39 -23.58 14.99 -11.19
C SER A 39 -24.59 14.68 -12.31
N LEU A 40 -24.16 13.98 -13.37
CA LEU A 40 -25.01 13.54 -14.48
C LEU A 40 -25.52 12.10 -14.28
N GLY A 41 -25.14 11.45 -13.18
CA GLY A 41 -25.52 10.08 -12.84
C GLY A 41 -24.65 9.00 -13.50
N LYS A 42 -23.52 9.37 -14.13
CA LYS A 42 -22.58 8.42 -14.72
C LYS A 42 -21.71 7.79 -13.63
N THR A 43 -21.60 6.46 -13.64
CA THR A 43 -20.71 5.72 -12.73
C THR A 43 -19.25 6.06 -13.00
N MET A 44 -18.50 6.33 -11.93
CA MET A 44 -17.06 6.55 -11.97
C MET A 44 -16.33 5.20 -11.93
N SER A 45 -15.30 5.01 -12.76
CA SER A 45 -14.54 3.75 -12.85
C SER A 45 -13.60 3.52 -11.66
N MET A 46 -12.93 4.57 -11.18
CA MET A 46 -11.97 4.50 -10.08
C MET A 46 -12.21 5.62 -9.05
N PRO A 47 -13.39 5.70 -8.42
CA PRO A 47 -13.75 6.83 -7.56
C PRO A 47 -12.93 6.92 -6.28
N TRP A 48 -12.28 5.83 -5.89
CA TRP A 48 -11.46 5.72 -4.68
C TRP A 48 -9.96 5.91 -4.95
N VAL A 49 -9.58 6.12 -6.21
CA VAL A 49 -8.19 6.37 -6.63
C VAL A 49 -7.97 7.87 -6.80
N GLY A 50 -6.93 8.39 -6.16
CA GLY A 50 -6.55 9.81 -6.26
C GLY A 50 -6.07 10.41 -4.94
N GLY A 51 -6.06 11.75 -4.88
CA GLY A 51 -5.45 12.49 -3.79
C GLY A 51 -3.93 12.27 -3.71
N PHE A 52 -3.30 12.00 -4.86
CA PHE A 52 -1.86 11.81 -4.98
C PHE A 52 -1.12 13.12 -4.81
N ASN A 53 -0.07 13.12 -3.98
CA ASN A 53 0.73 14.32 -3.73
C ASN A 53 2.15 14.22 -4.32
N ALA A 54 2.89 13.15 -4.01
CA ALA A 54 4.28 12.98 -4.43
C ALA A 54 4.55 11.52 -4.80
N VAL A 55 4.30 11.18 -6.06
CA VAL A 55 4.21 9.79 -6.53
C VAL A 55 5.45 9.30 -7.27
N HIS A 56 5.82 8.06 -6.99
CA HIS A 56 6.68 7.22 -7.83
C HIS A 56 5.82 6.14 -8.50
N PHE A 57 6.11 5.85 -9.77
CA PHE A 57 5.41 4.84 -10.56
C PHE A 57 6.36 3.69 -10.83
N GLU A 58 5.91 2.47 -10.54
CA GLU A 58 6.66 1.25 -10.71
C GLU A 58 5.80 0.20 -11.43
N GLU A 59 6.45 -0.73 -12.12
CA GLU A 59 5.78 -1.77 -12.92
C GLU A 59 6.06 -3.15 -12.35
N MET A 60 5.03 -4.00 -12.25
CA MET A 60 5.13 -5.38 -11.79
C MET A 60 3.95 -6.17 -12.34
N ASP A 61 4.16 -7.43 -12.73
CA ASP A 61 3.06 -8.34 -13.03
C ASP A 61 2.41 -8.81 -11.72
N LEU A 62 1.36 -8.11 -11.27
CA LEU A 62 0.72 -8.37 -9.98
C LEU A 62 -0.18 -9.61 -10.04
N ASN A 63 -0.85 -9.82 -11.19
CA ASN A 63 -1.83 -10.90 -11.37
C ASN A 63 -1.25 -12.16 -12.06
N LEU A 64 0.03 -12.12 -12.46
CA LEU A 64 0.78 -13.19 -13.13
C LEU A 64 0.23 -13.57 -14.52
N ASP A 65 -0.30 -12.60 -15.27
CA ASP A 65 -0.82 -12.81 -16.63
C ASP A 65 0.20 -12.52 -17.75
N GLY A 66 1.40 -12.09 -17.38
CA GLY A 66 2.49 -11.73 -18.31
C GLY A 66 2.42 -10.28 -18.81
N VAL A 67 1.51 -9.45 -18.30
CA VAL A 67 1.40 -8.01 -18.57
C VAL A 67 1.84 -7.24 -17.34
N MET A 68 2.61 -6.17 -17.54
CA MET A 68 3.00 -5.30 -16.43
C MET A 68 1.80 -4.45 -15.98
N ASP A 69 1.54 -4.53 -14.68
CA ASP A 69 0.59 -3.69 -13.95
C ASP A 69 1.31 -2.47 -13.33
N LEU A 70 0.53 -1.54 -12.80
CA LEU A 70 1.04 -0.29 -12.26
C LEU A 70 0.93 -0.25 -10.73
N ILE A 71 2.06 0.05 -10.09
CA ILE A 71 2.15 0.39 -8.67
C ILE A 71 2.42 1.89 -8.57
N VAL A 72 1.58 2.59 -7.81
CA VAL A 72 1.74 4.02 -7.50
C VAL A 72 2.09 4.16 -6.03
N PHE A 73 3.29 4.64 -5.73
CA PHE A 73 3.73 4.92 -4.37
C PHE A 73 3.72 6.42 -4.08
N ASP A 74 2.82 6.87 -3.22
CA ASP A 74 2.74 8.26 -2.76
C ASP A 74 3.55 8.46 -1.47
N THR A 75 4.72 9.07 -1.63
CA THR A 75 5.71 9.28 -0.56
C THR A 75 5.23 10.21 0.55
N HIS A 76 4.20 11.04 0.30
CA HIS A 76 3.67 11.95 1.33
C HIS A 76 2.94 11.20 2.45
N GLY A 77 2.36 10.03 2.14
CA GLY A 77 1.55 9.26 3.08
C GLY A 77 1.95 7.79 3.19
N ASP A 78 3.11 7.41 2.65
CA ASP A 78 3.56 6.03 2.52
C ASP A 78 2.46 5.10 1.96
N ARG A 79 1.70 5.62 0.98
CA ARG A 79 0.52 4.92 0.43
C ARG A 79 0.88 4.27 -0.89
N ILE A 80 0.65 2.97 -0.98
CA ILE A 80 0.72 2.20 -2.21
C ILE A 80 -0.70 2.11 -2.81
N THR A 81 -0.80 2.27 -4.12
CA THR A 81 -2.01 2.03 -4.89
C THR A 81 -1.68 1.09 -6.05
N THR A 82 -2.42 -0.01 -6.17
CA THR A 82 -2.20 -1.04 -7.19
C THR A 82 -3.29 -1.01 -8.26
N LEU A 83 -2.87 -1.08 -9.52
CA LEU A 83 -3.71 -0.89 -10.70
C LEU A 83 -3.39 -2.00 -11.72
N ILE A 84 -4.35 -2.89 -11.99
CA ILE A 84 -4.21 -3.94 -13.00
C ILE A 84 -4.37 -3.34 -14.39
N ASN A 85 -3.47 -3.69 -15.31
CA ASN A 85 -3.56 -3.34 -16.71
C ASN A 85 -4.68 -4.15 -17.36
N ASP A 86 -5.63 -3.48 -18.02
CA ASP A 86 -6.75 -4.18 -18.66
C ASP A 86 -6.33 -4.91 -19.96
N ASN A 87 -5.06 -4.83 -20.35
CA ASN A 87 -4.45 -5.46 -21.52
C ASN A 87 -5.19 -5.13 -22.83
N ILE A 88 -5.63 -3.87 -22.95
CA ILE A 88 -6.33 -3.38 -24.15
C ILE A 88 -5.30 -2.78 -25.11
N ALA A 89 -5.15 -3.40 -26.28
CA ALA A 89 -4.19 -2.95 -27.28
C ALA A 89 -4.36 -1.46 -27.63
N ASN A 90 -3.24 -0.74 -27.66
CA ASN A 90 -3.15 0.69 -27.96
C ASN A 90 -3.97 1.61 -27.05
N THR A 91 -4.32 1.15 -25.84
CA THR A 91 -5.09 1.93 -24.88
C THR A 91 -4.43 1.84 -23.51
N THR A 92 -4.18 2.99 -22.88
CA THR A 92 -3.79 3.04 -21.47
C THR A 92 -5.06 2.84 -20.64
N SER A 93 -5.27 1.62 -20.15
CA SER A 93 -6.45 1.24 -19.39
C SER A 93 -6.04 0.45 -18.15
N TYR A 94 -6.52 0.91 -17.00
CA TYR A 94 -6.22 0.31 -15.71
C TYR A 94 -7.46 0.19 -14.84
N THR A 95 -7.52 -0.90 -14.08
CA THR A 95 -8.54 -1.15 -13.06
C THR A 95 -7.92 -1.13 -11.68
N TYR A 96 -8.52 -0.39 -10.75
CA TYR A 96 -8.08 -0.35 -9.36
C TYR A 96 -8.25 -1.70 -8.67
N ALA A 97 -7.16 -2.24 -8.12
CA ALA A 97 -7.11 -3.56 -7.51
C ALA A 97 -6.48 -3.51 -6.10
N PRO A 98 -7.19 -2.94 -5.11
CA PRO A 98 -6.69 -2.74 -3.74
C PRO A 98 -6.29 -4.03 -3.01
N GLU A 99 -6.78 -5.18 -3.47
CA GLU A 99 -6.46 -6.48 -2.91
C GLU A 99 -4.97 -6.84 -2.99
N TYR A 100 -4.21 -6.24 -3.91
CA TYR A 100 -2.76 -6.42 -4.05
C TYR A 100 -1.93 -5.49 -3.15
N GLU A 101 -2.48 -4.36 -2.68
CA GLU A 101 -1.75 -3.39 -1.84
C GLU A 101 -1.18 -4.05 -0.57
N LYS A 102 -1.96 -4.95 0.05
CA LYS A 102 -1.57 -5.68 1.27
C LYS A 102 -0.54 -6.79 1.03
N LEU A 103 -0.30 -7.17 -0.24
CA LEU A 103 0.69 -8.18 -0.60
C LEU A 103 2.09 -7.57 -0.75
N LEU A 104 2.15 -6.26 -1.00
CA LEU A 104 3.40 -5.52 -1.07
C LEU A 104 3.93 -5.19 0.33
N PRO A 105 5.26 -5.11 0.49
CA PRO A 105 5.86 -4.66 1.74
C PRO A 105 5.45 -3.22 2.05
N LYS A 106 5.45 -2.87 3.34
CA LYS A 106 5.34 -1.46 3.72
C LYS A 106 6.59 -0.73 3.23
N CYS A 107 6.39 0.35 2.48
CA CYS A 107 7.46 1.19 1.95
C CYS A 107 7.49 2.53 2.68
N ASN A 108 8.68 3.10 2.80
CA ASN A 108 8.89 4.46 3.25
C ASN A 108 9.89 5.14 2.33
N SER A 109 9.67 6.42 2.01
CA SER A 109 10.56 7.24 1.15
C SER A 109 10.66 6.85 -0.33
N TRP A 110 10.88 5.58 -0.69
CA TRP A 110 10.91 5.12 -2.09
C TRP A 110 10.38 3.68 -2.24
N LEU A 111 10.05 3.31 -3.48
CA LEU A 111 9.64 1.97 -3.92
C LEU A 111 10.24 1.80 -5.31
N GLU A 112 10.90 0.66 -5.55
CA GLU A 112 11.42 0.26 -6.86
C GLU A 112 11.11 -1.23 -7.06
N THR A 113 10.76 -1.63 -8.29
CA THR A 113 10.54 -3.03 -8.65
C THR A 113 11.60 -3.53 -9.61
N TYR A 114 12.02 -4.78 -9.44
CA TYR A 114 13.04 -5.42 -10.27
C TYR A 114 12.68 -6.87 -10.54
N ASP A 115 12.78 -7.27 -11.81
CA ASP A 115 12.76 -8.66 -12.25
C ASP A 115 14.22 -9.16 -12.40
N TYR A 116 14.51 -10.40 -11.98
CA TYR A 116 15.88 -10.95 -11.88
C TYR A 116 16.07 -12.23 -12.70
#